data_AF-A0A420EVB5-F1
#
_entry.id   AF-A0A420EVB5-F1
#
_cell.length_a   1.000
_cell.length_b   1.000
_cell.length_c   1.000
_cell.angle_alpha   90.00
_cell.angle_beta   90.00
_cell.angle_gamma   90.00
#
_symmetry.space_group_name_H-M   'P 1'
#
loop_
_entity.id
_entity.type
_entity.pdbx_description
1 polymer ?
#
loop_
_entity_poly.entity_id
_entity_poly.type
_entity_poly.pdbx_seq_one_letter_code
_entity_poly.pdbx_strand_id
1 'polypeptide(L)'
;MTALVSVEVLEVIELAPALERHFGAARSWNHGTRPAEPGVYVWSVQGGVLYIGSAASLARRLADYDDWIVKYDPEDRWEVSVVHMLKTLGATVGWLPTIDYADALVLESRLIEWHRAKVGIAPIVVGWEAKKESRRERSQTWARNLWNDQQALLSVSQGDSPWPDSGQAA
;
A
#
# COMPACT_ATOMS: atom_id res chain seq x y z
N MET A 1 32.22 0.92 -2.99
CA MET A 1 31.44 2.10 -3.46
C MET A 1 29.98 1.76 -3.34
N THR A 2 29.24 2.46 -2.48
CA THR A 2 27.80 2.28 -2.32
C THR A 2 27.11 3.29 -3.23
N ALA A 3 26.39 2.84 -4.25
CA ALA A 3 25.58 3.73 -5.07
C ALA A 3 24.24 3.98 -4.37
N LEU A 4 23.91 5.25 -4.13
CA LEU A 4 22.58 5.65 -3.68
C LEU A 4 21.64 5.67 -4.90
N VAL A 5 20.67 4.77 -4.91
CA VAL A 5 19.56 4.80 -5.86
C VAL A 5 18.41 5.50 -5.14
N SER A 6 17.94 6.63 -5.68
CA SER A 6 16.71 7.28 -5.24
C SER A 6 15.62 7.04 -6.28
N VAL A 7 14.40 6.80 -5.80
CA VAL A 7 13.20 6.71 -6.64
C VAL A 7 12.42 7.99 -6.44
N GLU A 8 12.26 8.76 -7.50
CA GLU A 8 11.41 9.94 -7.49
C GLU A 8 9.94 9.50 -7.47
N VAL A 9 9.15 10.10 -6.58
CA VAL A 9 7.72 9.86 -6.45
C VAL A 9 7.00 11.18 -6.65
N LEU A 10 5.87 11.13 -7.34
CA LEU A 10 5.06 12.32 -7.55
C LEU A 10 4.36 12.70 -6.24
N GLU A 11 4.26 13.98 -5.93
CA GLU A 11 3.40 14.43 -4.83
C GLU A 11 1.92 14.42 -5.24
N VAL A 12 1.01 14.22 -4.29
CA VAL A 12 -0.45 14.23 -4.50
C VAL A 12 -0.93 15.53 -5.15
N ILE A 13 -0.30 16.66 -4.81
CA ILE A 13 -0.65 17.97 -5.38
C ILE A 13 -0.33 18.05 -6.88
N GLU A 14 0.69 17.34 -7.35
CA GLU A 14 1.09 17.34 -8.75
C GLU A 14 0.17 16.49 -9.64
N LEU A 15 -0.83 15.80 -9.06
CA LEU A 15 -1.94 15.19 -9.79
C LEU A 15 -2.96 16.23 -10.29
N ALA A 16 -2.91 17.47 -9.80
CA ALA A 16 -3.90 18.52 -10.11
C ALA A 16 -4.12 18.76 -11.62
N PRO A 17 -3.10 18.82 -12.50
CA PRO A 17 -3.33 19.02 -13.93
C PRO A 17 -4.13 17.88 -14.58
N ALA A 18 -3.92 16.63 -14.14
CA ALA A 18 -4.67 15.49 -14.63
C ALA A 18 -6.13 15.53 -14.16
N LEU A 19 -6.37 15.96 -12.92
CA LEU A 19 -7.72 16.17 -12.38
C LEU A 19 -8.46 17.28 -13.15
N GLU A 20 -7.83 18.44 -13.32
CA GLU A 20 -8.43 19.57 -14.04
C GLU A 20 -8.78 19.20 -15.47
N ARG A 21 -7.88 18.50 -16.17
CA ARG A 21 -8.13 18.02 -17.52
C ARG A 21 -9.26 16.99 -17.59
N HIS A 22 -9.38 16.12 -16.59
CA HIS A 22 -10.42 15.10 -16.53
C HIS A 22 -11.80 15.71 -16.27
N PHE A 23 -11.92 16.56 -15.25
CA PHE A 23 -13.20 17.13 -14.81
C PHE A 23 -13.59 18.42 -15.53
N GLY A 24 -12.67 19.04 -16.28
CA GLY A 24 -12.84 20.36 -16.87
C GLY A 24 -12.79 21.51 -15.86
N ALA A 25 -12.41 21.23 -14.60
CA ALA A 25 -12.28 22.21 -13.52
C ALA A 25 -11.36 21.67 -12.43
N ALA A 26 -10.75 22.58 -11.66
CA ALA A 26 -9.93 22.23 -10.51
C ALA A 26 -10.74 21.43 -9.47
N ARG A 27 -10.11 20.41 -8.90
CA ARG A 27 -10.66 19.56 -7.83
C ARG A 27 -9.63 19.39 -6.73
N SER A 28 -10.13 19.19 -5.52
CA SER A 28 -9.31 18.95 -4.32
C SER A 28 -9.66 17.59 -3.73
N TRP A 29 -8.64 16.88 -3.25
CA TRP A 29 -8.82 15.60 -2.57
C TRP A 29 -9.64 15.79 -1.29
N ASN A 30 -10.63 14.92 -1.08
CA ASN A 30 -11.43 14.90 0.12
C ASN A 30 -10.79 13.99 1.18
N HIS A 31 -11.07 14.33 2.44
CA HIS A 31 -10.68 13.57 3.63
C HIS A 31 -11.85 13.54 4.63
N GLY A 32 -11.81 12.63 5.62
CA GLY A 32 -12.89 12.45 6.61
C GLY A 32 -13.94 11.39 6.26
N THR A 33 -15.22 11.76 6.23
CA THR A 33 -16.32 10.80 5.99
C THR A 33 -16.35 10.37 4.53
N ARG A 34 -16.30 9.06 4.30
CA ARG A 34 -16.18 8.48 2.95
C ARG A 34 -17.57 8.32 2.30
N PRO A 35 -17.76 8.81 1.07
CA PRO A 35 -19.02 8.69 0.34
C PRO A 35 -19.30 7.25 -0.12
N ALA A 36 -20.57 6.89 -0.28
CA ALA A 36 -20.95 5.59 -0.83
C ALA A 36 -20.79 5.54 -2.35
N GLU A 37 -20.66 6.70 -2.98
CA GLU A 37 -20.45 6.95 -4.41
C GLU A 37 -19.18 6.28 -4.94
N PRO A 38 -19.15 5.96 -6.24
CA PRO A 38 -17.93 5.53 -6.91
C PRO A 38 -16.90 6.66 -6.94
N GLY A 39 -15.64 6.29 -7.08
CA GLY A 39 -14.58 7.27 -7.21
C GLY A 39 -13.18 6.68 -7.16
N VAL A 40 -12.21 7.58 -7.14
CA VAL A 40 -10.77 7.27 -7.04
C VAL A 40 -10.27 7.67 -5.66
N TYR A 41 -9.32 6.88 -5.15
CA TYR A 41 -8.59 7.18 -3.93
C TYR A 41 -7.09 7.08 -4.17
N VAL A 42 -6.34 7.87 -3.41
CA VAL A 42 -4.88 7.92 -3.46
C VAL A 42 -4.35 7.73 -2.04
N TRP A 43 -3.48 6.75 -1.88
CA TRP A 43 -2.69 6.59 -0.67
C TRP A 43 -1.34 7.26 -0.84
N SER A 44 -0.90 7.96 0.20
CA SER A 44 0.34 8.74 0.18
C SER A 44 1.05 8.70 1.54
N VAL A 45 2.36 8.89 1.51
CA VAL A 45 3.20 9.12 2.69
C VAL A 45 3.93 10.43 2.51
N GLN A 46 3.82 11.34 3.48
CA GLN A 46 4.45 12.67 3.41
C GLN A 46 4.14 13.41 2.10
N GLY A 47 2.94 13.22 1.54
CA GLY A 47 2.52 13.80 0.27
C GLY A 47 2.93 13.02 -0.98
N GLY A 48 3.89 12.09 -0.91
CA GLY A 48 4.31 11.25 -2.03
C GLY A 48 3.30 10.15 -2.34
N VAL A 49 2.90 10.01 -3.61
CA VAL A 49 1.92 9.02 -4.08
C VAL A 49 2.49 7.61 -3.98
N LEU A 50 1.82 6.76 -3.21
CA LEU A 50 2.17 5.35 -3.06
C LEU A 50 1.32 4.45 -3.94
N TYR A 51 0.00 4.63 -3.86
CA TYR A 51 -1.00 3.80 -4.53
C TYR A 51 -2.17 4.65 -5.02
N ILE A 52 -2.67 4.33 -6.20
CA ILE A 52 -3.89 4.90 -6.77
C ILE A 52 -4.83 3.74 -7.05
N GLY A 53 -6.09 3.86 -6.63
CA GLY A 53 -7.10 2.85 -6.87
C GLY A 53 -8.47 3.46 -7.14
N SER A 54 -9.35 2.71 -7.80
CA SER A 54 -10.77 3.06 -7.94
C SER A 54 -11.68 2.14 -7.14
N ALA A 55 -12.91 2.59 -6.90
CA ALA A 55 -13.93 1.82 -6.21
C ALA A 55 -15.32 2.13 -6.78
N ALA A 56 -16.18 1.10 -6.85
CA ALA A 56 -17.61 1.28 -7.10
C ALA A 56 -18.33 1.90 -5.89
N SER A 57 -17.75 1.77 -4.69
CA SER A 57 -18.18 2.47 -3.48
C SER A 57 -16.95 2.80 -2.64
N LEU A 58 -16.64 4.10 -2.50
CA LEU A 58 -15.49 4.57 -1.74
C LEU A 58 -15.58 4.17 -0.26
N ALA A 59 -16.76 4.33 0.35
CA ALA A 59 -17.01 3.96 1.75
C ALA A 59 -16.67 2.51 2.02
N ARG A 60 -17.21 1.58 1.21
CA ARG A 60 -16.98 0.14 1.37
C ARG A 60 -15.52 -0.21 1.15
N ARG A 61 -14.94 0.19 0.01
CA ARG A 61 -13.58 -0.21 -0.37
C ARG A 61 -12.54 0.30 0.62
N LEU A 62 -12.67 1.55 1.06
CA LEU A 62 -11.73 2.12 2.02
C LEU A 62 -11.96 1.57 3.44
N ALA A 63 -13.19 1.22 3.82
CA ALA A 63 -13.44 0.50 5.07
C ALA A 63 -12.77 -0.89 5.07
N ASP A 64 -12.84 -1.62 3.94
CA ASP A 64 -12.12 -2.89 3.79
C ASP A 64 -10.61 -2.68 3.99
N TYR A 65 -10.02 -1.62 3.40
CA TYR A 65 -8.60 -1.30 3.61
C TYR A 65 -8.28 -0.97 5.07
N ASP A 66 -9.08 -0.16 5.76
CA ASP A 66 -8.85 0.14 7.18
C ASP A 66 -8.84 -1.14 8.01
N ASP A 67 -9.82 -2.01 7.80
CA ASP A 67 -9.94 -3.30 8.45
C ASP A 67 -8.72 -4.18 8.18
N TRP A 68 -8.26 -4.25 6.93
CA TRP A 68 -7.07 -5.00 6.55
C TRP A 68 -5.80 -4.42 7.18
N ILE A 69 -5.63 -3.11 7.19
CA ILE A 69 -4.47 -2.43 7.78
C ILE A 69 -4.43 -2.65 9.29
N VAL A 70 -5.57 -2.56 9.98
CA VAL A 70 -5.65 -2.82 11.43
C VAL A 70 -5.27 -4.27 11.74
N LYS A 71 -5.85 -5.23 11.00
CA LYS A 71 -5.66 -6.67 11.24
C LYS A 71 -4.34 -7.24 10.72
N TYR A 72 -3.65 -6.53 9.84
CA TYR A 72 -2.40 -6.99 9.23
C TYR A 72 -1.23 -6.73 10.19
N ASP A 73 -0.58 -7.77 10.69
CA ASP A 73 0.66 -7.60 11.46
C ASP A 73 1.88 -7.87 10.56
N PRO A 74 2.76 -6.89 10.30
CA PRO A 74 3.96 -7.09 9.50
C PRO A 74 4.94 -8.09 10.13
N GLU A 75 4.91 -8.29 11.44
CA GLU A 75 5.78 -9.25 12.14
C GLU A 75 5.30 -10.69 11.89
N ASP A 76 3.98 -10.91 11.87
CA ASP A 76 3.39 -12.25 11.72
C ASP A 76 2.97 -12.60 10.28
N ARG A 77 2.94 -11.64 9.36
CA ARG A 77 2.43 -11.86 7.99
C ARG A 77 3.44 -11.40 6.93
N TRP A 78 4.01 -12.38 6.22
CA TRP A 78 5.04 -12.19 5.20
C TRP A 78 4.60 -11.45 3.91
N GLU A 79 3.29 -11.29 3.66
CA GLU A 79 2.77 -10.90 2.34
C GLU A 79 3.15 -9.46 1.96
N VAL A 80 4.02 -9.30 0.94
CA VAL A 80 4.25 -8.01 0.27
C VAL A 80 2.98 -7.63 -0.50
N SER A 81 2.03 -7.07 0.24
CA SER A 81 0.74 -6.59 -0.25
C SER A 81 0.71 -5.08 -0.25
N VAL A 82 -0.28 -4.50 -0.94
CA VAL A 82 -0.61 -3.08 -0.80
C VAL A 82 -0.78 -2.75 0.68
N VAL A 83 -1.52 -3.57 1.43
CA VAL A 83 -1.78 -3.39 2.87
C VAL A 83 -0.48 -3.36 3.69
N HIS A 84 0.48 -4.24 3.42
CA HIS A 84 1.79 -4.21 4.08
C HIS A 84 2.47 -2.86 3.90
N MET A 85 2.62 -2.40 2.66
CA MET A 85 3.32 -1.14 2.37
C MET A 85 2.57 0.06 2.95
N LEU A 86 1.23 0.08 2.86
CA LEU A 86 0.42 1.14 3.46
C LEU A 86 0.58 1.20 4.98
N LYS A 87 0.58 0.04 5.66
CA LYS A 87 0.76 -0.03 7.12
C LYS A 87 2.15 0.40 7.54
N THR A 88 3.18 -0.23 6.98
CA THR A 88 4.58 -0.01 7.38
C THR A 88 5.03 1.42 7.13
N LEU A 89 4.51 2.08 6.08
CA LEU A 89 4.83 3.46 5.76
C LEU A 89 3.92 4.49 6.43
N GLY A 90 2.92 4.08 7.21
CA GLY A 90 1.96 5.00 7.84
C GLY A 90 1.19 5.84 6.83
N ALA A 91 0.76 5.23 5.72
CA ALA A 91 0.14 5.94 4.62
C ALA A 91 -1.24 6.52 5.00
N THR A 92 -1.55 7.67 4.42
CA THR A 92 -2.85 8.34 4.54
C THR A 92 -3.58 8.34 3.20
N VAL A 93 -4.91 8.44 3.23
CA VAL A 93 -5.74 8.37 2.03
C VAL A 93 -6.52 9.66 1.78
N GLY A 94 -6.57 10.08 0.52
CA GLY A 94 -7.51 11.07 -0.01
C GLY A 94 -8.37 10.46 -1.11
N TRP A 95 -9.57 11.00 -1.35
CA TRP A 95 -10.48 10.47 -2.37
C TRP A 95 -11.25 11.55 -3.13
N LEU A 96 -11.74 11.16 -4.31
CA LEU A 96 -12.55 11.97 -5.20
C LEU A 96 -13.71 11.13 -5.77
N PRO A 97 -14.97 11.48 -5.47
CA PRO A 97 -16.12 10.87 -6.12
C PRO A 97 -16.14 11.17 -7.62
N THR A 98 -16.64 10.21 -8.39
CA THR A 98 -16.91 10.34 -9.83
C THR A 98 -18.39 10.15 -10.11
N ILE A 99 -18.81 10.39 -11.36
CA ILE A 99 -20.23 10.27 -11.74
C ILE A 99 -20.69 8.82 -11.65
N ASP A 100 -19.85 7.90 -12.12
CA ASP A 100 -20.07 6.47 -12.02
C ASP A 100 -18.74 5.71 -11.84
N TYR A 101 -18.82 4.38 -11.77
CA TYR A 101 -17.63 3.54 -11.62
C TYR A 101 -16.79 3.44 -12.90
N ALA A 102 -17.39 3.58 -14.09
CA ALA A 102 -16.64 3.58 -15.34
C ALA A 102 -15.74 4.81 -15.43
N ASP A 103 -16.26 5.97 -15.02
CA ASP A 103 -15.52 7.22 -14.90
C ASP A 103 -14.38 7.10 -13.86
N ALA A 104 -14.63 6.43 -12.73
CA ALA A 104 -13.59 6.13 -11.74
C ALA A 104 -12.41 5.35 -12.33
N LEU A 105 -12.69 4.31 -13.14
CA LEU A 105 -11.66 3.49 -13.80
C LEU A 105 -10.85 4.29 -14.82
N VAL A 106 -11.52 5.17 -15.58
CA VAL A 106 -10.86 6.07 -16.53
C VAL A 106 -9.97 7.08 -15.79
N LEU A 107 -10.46 7.66 -14.69
CA LEU A 107 -9.70 8.59 -13.88
C LEU A 107 -8.47 7.93 -13.24
N GLU A 108 -8.62 6.75 -12.63
CA GLU A 108 -7.51 5.96 -12.07
C GLU A 108 -6.42 5.74 -13.11
N SER A 109 -6.81 5.26 -14.30
CA SER A 109 -5.86 5.00 -15.40
C SER A 109 -5.12 6.28 -15.81
N ARG A 110 -5.83 7.41 -15.95
CA ARG A 110 -5.22 8.71 -16.31
C ARG A 110 -4.22 9.19 -15.26
N LEU A 111 -4.52 9.01 -13.97
CA LEU A 111 -3.65 9.43 -12.89
C LEU A 111 -2.39 8.55 -12.80
N ILE A 112 -2.52 7.24 -13.02
CA ILE A 112 -1.38 6.32 -13.08
C ILE A 112 -0.48 6.65 -14.27
N GLU A 113 -1.05 6.90 -15.46
CA GLU A 113 -0.26 7.27 -16.64
C GLU A 113 0.36 8.67 -16.51
N TRP A 114 -0.31 9.61 -15.84
CA TRP A 114 0.28 10.91 -15.51
C TRP A 114 1.48 10.77 -14.57
N HIS A 115 1.35 9.96 -13.52
CA HIS A 115 2.47 9.64 -12.62
C HIS A 115 3.66 9.04 -13.41
N ARG A 116 3.40 8.08 -14.31
CA ARG A 116 4.43 7.51 -15.20
C ARG A 116 5.09 8.54 -16.09
N ALA A 117 4.30 9.44 -16.69
CA ALA A 117 4.83 10.48 -17.55
C ALA A 117 5.76 11.45 -16.81
N LYS A 118 5.52 11.65 -15.51
CA LYS A 118 6.26 12.60 -14.68
C LYS A 118 7.53 12.01 -14.08
N VAL A 119 7.48 10.79 -13.55
CA VAL A 119 8.61 10.18 -12.81
C VAL A 119 9.12 8.88 -13.42
N GLY A 120 8.63 8.50 -14.61
CA GLY A 120 9.09 7.33 -15.38
C GLY A 120 8.58 5.97 -14.89
N ILE A 121 7.86 5.93 -13.76
CA ILE A 121 7.33 4.69 -13.17
C ILE A 121 5.89 4.86 -12.70
N ALA A 122 5.17 3.74 -12.54
CA ALA A 122 3.87 3.73 -11.88
C ALA A 122 4.04 4.00 -10.36
N PRO A 123 2.95 4.33 -9.64
CA PRO A 123 2.97 4.35 -8.18
C PRO A 123 3.59 3.05 -7.63
N ILE A 124 4.47 3.19 -6.65
CA ILE A 124 5.38 2.13 -6.20
C ILE A 124 4.62 0.94 -5.60
N VAL A 125 3.44 1.19 -5.06
CA VAL A 125 2.57 0.19 -4.46
C VAL A 125 1.54 -0.25 -5.50
N VAL A 126 1.92 -1.16 -6.40
CA VAL A 126 0.96 -1.85 -7.29
C VAL A 126 0.62 -3.23 -6.73
N GLY A 127 -0.62 -3.70 -6.88
CA GLY A 127 -1.06 -5.01 -6.40
C GLY A 127 -0.11 -6.14 -6.82
N TRP A 128 0.58 -6.73 -5.85
CA TRP A 128 1.54 -7.80 -6.06
C TRP A 128 0.85 -9.17 -6.15
N GLU A 129 -0.20 -9.30 -6.97
CA GLU A 129 -0.81 -10.60 -7.20
C GLU A 129 -0.06 -11.35 -8.29
N ALA A 130 0.53 -12.49 -7.93
CA ALA A 130 1.09 -13.42 -8.90
C ALA A 130 -0.04 -14.20 -9.57
N LYS A 131 0.00 -14.30 -10.90
CA LYS A 131 -0.86 -15.25 -11.61
C LYS A 131 -0.49 -16.67 -11.16
N LYS A 132 -1.49 -17.50 -10.91
CA LYS A 132 -1.31 -18.92 -10.55
C LYS A 132 -0.38 -19.62 -11.56
N GLU A 133 0.50 -20.48 -11.05
CA GLU A 133 1.54 -21.25 -11.75
C GLU A 133 2.65 -20.44 -12.46
N SER A 134 2.66 -19.11 -12.30
CA SER A 134 3.67 -18.28 -12.91
C SER A 134 5.05 -18.46 -12.27
N ARG A 135 6.12 -18.11 -13.02
CA ARG A 135 7.48 -17.97 -12.44
C ARG A 135 7.48 -17.07 -11.19
N ARG A 136 6.62 -16.05 -11.19
CA ARG A 136 6.45 -15.12 -10.08
C ARG A 136 5.85 -15.80 -8.84
N GLU A 137 4.80 -16.61 -8.98
CA GLU A 137 4.21 -17.35 -7.85
C GLU A 137 5.26 -18.27 -7.22
N ARG A 138 6.11 -18.92 -8.02
CA ARG A 138 7.22 -19.73 -7.48
C ARG A 138 8.22 -18.91 -6.69
N SER A 139 8.63 -17.74 -7.19
CA SER A 139 9.49 -16.81 -6.45
C SER A 139 8.84 -16.28 -5.17
N GLN A 140 7.53 -16.01 -5.21
CA GLN A 140 6.73 -15.60 -4.07
C GLN A 140 6.70 -16.69 -2.98
N THR A 141 6.46 -17.94 -3.37
CA THR A 141 6.50 -19.10 -2.46
C THR A 141 7.88 -19.31 -1.87
N TRP A 142 8.94 -19.17 -2.67
CA TRP A 142 10.31 -19.25 -2.15
C TRP A 142 10.60 -18.16 -1.11
N ALA A 143 10.23 -16.90 -1.37
CA ALA A 143 10.45 -15.79 -0.44
C ALA A 143 9.65 -15.95 0.85
N ARG A 144 8.41 -16.46 0.76
CA ARG A 144 7.58 -16.83 1.91
C ARG A 144 8.28 -17.88 2.77
N ASN A 145 8.81 -18.93 2.17
CA ASN A 145 9.51 -19.99 2.92
C ASN A 145 10.74 -19.43 3.64
N LEU A 146 11.54 -18.58 2.96
CA LEU A 146 12.69 -17.92 3.56
C LEU A 146 12.30 -17.03 4.77
N TRP A 147 11.19 -16.27 4.65
CA TRP A 147 10.68 -15.48 5.77
C TRP A 147 10.31 -16.37 6.98
N ASN A 148 9.57 -17.46 6.73
CA ASN A 148 9.15 -18.38 7.77
C ASN A 148 10.36 -19.01 8.50
N ASP A 149 11.40 -19.38 7.75
CA ASP A 149 12.64 -19.92 8.32
C ASP A 149 13.33 -18.90 9.24
N GLN A 150 13.35 -17.62 8.86
CA GLN A 150 13.90 -16.55 9.70
C GLN A 150 13.09 -16.31 10.98
N GLN A 151 11.76 -16.32 10.89
CA GLN A 151 10.88 -16.17 12.06
C GLN A 151 11.02 -17.35 13.04
N ALA A 152 11.24 -18.57 12.53
CA ALA A 152 11.52 -19.74 13.36
C ALA A 152 12.85 -19.60 14.13
N LEU A 153 13.89 -19.03 13.50
CA LEU A 153 15.17 -18.78 14.16
C LEU A 153 15.08 -17.68 15.25
N LEU A 154 14.26 -16.65 15.02
CA LEU A 154 14.00 -15.58 15.99
C LEU A 154 13.20 -16.08 17.21
N SER A 155 12.26 -17.00 17.01
CA SER A 155 11.49 -17.60 18.12
C SER A 155 12.30 -18.62 18.95
N VAL A 156 13.24 -19.35 18.34
CA VAL A 156 14.18 -20.24 19.06
C VAL A 156 15.23 -19.46 19.86
N SER A 157 15.64 -18.27 19.41
CA SER A 157 16.60 -17.43 20.15
C SER A 157 16.00 -16.65 21.32
N GLN A 158 14.67 -16.60 21.44
CA GLN A 158 13.96 -16.09 22.62
C GLN A 158 13.54 -17.18 23.63
N GLY A 159 13.76 -18.46 23.30
CA GLY A 159 13.64 -19.59 24.22
C GLY A 159 15.01 -19.99 24.78
N ASP A 160 15.07 -20.17 26.10
CA ASP A 160 16.22 -20.70 26.86
C ASP A 160 17.37 -19.72 27.15
N SER A 161 17.07 -18.59 27.78
CA SER A 161 17.91 -18.17 28.90
C SER A 161 17.36 -18.81 30.17
N PRO A 162 18.02 -19.82 30.76
CA PRO A 162 17.67 -20.26 32.10
C PRO A 162 17.91 -19.06 33.01
N TRP A 163 16.82 -18.52 33.55
CA TRP A 163 16.89 -17.62 34.68
C TRP A 163 17.76 -18.32 35.73
N PRO A 164 18.82 -17.67 36.27
CA PRO A 164 19.55 -18.27 37.36
C PRO A 164 18.56 -18.48 38.50
N ASP A 165 18.41 -19.74 38.91
CA ASP A 165 17.68 -20.16 40.09
C ASP A 165 18.15 -19.26 41.24
N SER A 166 17.31 -18.30 41.63
CA SER A 166 17.54 -17.50 42.81
C SER A 166 17.27 -18.42 43.98
N GLY A 167 18.32 -19.15 44.35
CA GLY A 167 18.35 -20.11 45.42
C GLY A 167 17.72 -19.56 46.69
N GLN A 168 17.02 -20.47 47.35
CA GLN A 168 16.63 -20.39 48.75
C GLN A 168 17.76 -19.78 49.59
N ALA A 169 17.44 -18.72 50.31
CA ALA A 169 18.15 -18.35 51.52
C ALA A 169 17.12 -18.23 52.65
N ALA A 170 17.49 -18.82 53.77
CA ALA A 170 16.72 -19.13 54.97
C ALA A 170 16.16 -17.92 55.71
#